data_AF-A0A1B8C0Z9-F1
#
_entry.id   AF-A0A1B8C0Z9-F1
#
_cell.length_a   1.000
_cell.length_b   1.000
_cell.length_c   1.000
_cell.angle_alpha   90.00
_cell.angle_beta   90.00
_cell.angle_gamma   90.00
#
_symmetry.space_group_name_H-M   'P 1'
#
loop_
_entity.id
_entity.type
_entity.pdbx_description
1 polymer ?
#
loop_
_entity_poly.entity_id
_entity_poly.type
_entity_poly.pdbx_seq_one_letter_code
_entity_poly.pdbx_strand_id
1 'polypeptide(L)'
;MSTNHILPLPKAVFALKIVQLVIAIVVLGLAAYGVTFIAFDGDSLMLFTTLATIIIAVYYIIATTALTSAYNYWAILGLDIFGIIFWLISFALLAWEVAVFGWGLYDYGYSGGSTCYDYPYCTKKRDVSSVIGKRATMDVYTYRNALAAAAGLGGLEFILFIVTLVITSIYLHRHRKAGGHCMPGALHTAPVTQEQKGVELQGQQQQQYYPAPPQHDQQVTSV
;
A
#
# COMPACT_ATOMS: atom_id res chain seq x y z
N MET A 1 -19.18 -14.29 -18.20
CA MET A 1 -18.32 -13.10 -18.01
C MET A 1 -16.88 -13.59 -18.01
N SER A 2 -16.06 -13.21 -18.99
CA SER A 2 -14.67 -13.67 -19.08
C SER A 2 -13.83 -13.01 -17.99
N THR A 3 -13.19 -13.81 -17.13
CA THR A 3 -12.36 -13.38 -16.00
C THR A 3 -10.85 -13.31 -16.34
N ASN A 4 -10.51 -13.29 -17.62
CA ASN A 4 -9.12 -13.36 -18.12
C ASN A 4 -8.24 -12.15 -17.75
N HIS A 5 -8.78 -11.10 -17.13
CA HIS A 5 -8.03 -9.91 -16.68
C HIS A 5 -7.61 -9.96 -15.20
N ILE A 6 -8.09 -10.94 -14.44
CA ILE A 6 -7.81 -11.07 -13.00
C ILE A 6 -6.53 -11.87 -12.81
N LEU A 7 -5.56 -11.34 -12.07
CA LEU A 7 -4.37 -12.13 -11.73
C LEU A 7 -4.77 -13.28 -10.81
N PRO A 8 -4.37 -14.53 -11.13
CA PRO A 8 -4.53 -15.65 -10.22
C PRO A 8 -3.51 -15.53 -9.08
N LEU A 9 -3.81 -14.67 -8.11
CA LEU A 9 -3.00 -14.50 -6.90
C LEU A 9 -3.26 -15.66 -5.93
N PRO A 10 -2.22 -16.12 -5.22
CA PRO A 10 -2.41 -17.15 -4.20
C PRO A 10 -3.26 -16.58 -3.07
N LYS A 11 -4.10 -17.42 -2.45
CA LYS A 11 -4.95 -17.04 -1.29
C LYS A 11 -4.15 -16.43 -0.13
N ALA A 12 -2.85 -16.72 -0.07
CA ALA A 12 -1.92 -16.10 0.88
C ALA A 12 -1.86 -14.57 0.76
N VAL A 13 -1.91 -13.98 -0.45
CA VAL A 13 -1.90 -12.51 -0.61
C VAL A 13 -3.16 -11.89 -0.05
N PHE A 14 -4.31 -12.55 -0.25
CA PHE A 14 -5.56 -12.11 0.35
C PHE A 14 -5.47 -12.12 1.89
N ALA A 15 -4.96 -13.21 2.47
CA ALA A 15 -4.74 -13.28 3.92
C ALA A 15 -3.78 -12.20 4.42
N LEU A 16 -2.68 -11.94 3.71
CA LEU A 16 -1.73 -10.87 4.06
C LEU A 16 -2.42 -9.50 4.08
N LYS A 17 -3.30 -9.20 3.11
CA LYS A 17 -4.04 -7.93 3.07
C LYS A 17 -4.99 -7.75 4.24
N ILE A 18 -5.60 -8.84 4.74
CA ILE A 18 -6.40 -8.81 5.97
C ILE A 18 -5.52 -8.54 7.19
N VAL A 19 -4.35 -9.18 7.28
CA VAL A 19 -3.39 -8.93 8.36
C VAL A 19 -2.93 -7.48 8.36
N GLN A 20 -2.62 -6.91 7.19
CA GLN A 20 -2.31 -5.48 7.03
C GLN A 20 -3.47 -4.59 7.48
N LEU A 21 -4.72 -4.93 7.11
CA LEU A 21 -5.87 -4.15 7.56
C LEU A 21 -5.99 -4.14 9.10
N VAL A 22 -5.79 -5.28 9.75
CA VAL A 22 -5.89 -5.40 11.21
C VAL A 22 -4.77 -4.61 11.90
N ILE A 23 -3.53 -4.76 11.46
CA ILE A 23 -2.38 -4.04 12.04
C ILE A 23 -2.56 -2.53 11.83
N ALA A 24 -2.96 -2.08 10.64
CA ALA A 24 -3.25 -0.67 10.39
C ALA A 24 -4.31 -0.08 11.32
N ILE A 25 -5.37 -0.82 11.67
CA ILE A 25 -6.38 -0.38 12.66
C ILE A 25 -5.78 -0.26 14.06
N VAL A 26 -4.93 -1.20 14.47
CA VAL A 26 -4.24 -1.14 15.77
C VAL A 26 -3.32 0.08 15.82
N VAL A 27 -2.53 0.31 14.77
CA VAL A 27 -1.63 1.47 14.68
C VAL A 27 -2.42 2.78 14.63
N LEU A 28 -3.58 2.83 13.95
CA LEU A 28 -4.45 3.99 13.95
C LEU A 28 -4.90 4.35 15.37
N GLY A 29 -5.27 3.35 16.18
CA GLY A 29 -5.63 3.56 17.59
C GLY A 29 -4.46 4.07 18.43
N LEU A 30 -3.26 3.52 18.24
CA LEU A 30 -2.06 3.94 18.95
C LEU A 30 -1.61 5.36 18.57
N ALA A 31 -1.65 5.71 17.28
CA ALA A 31 -1.31 7.05 16.80
C ALA A 31 -2.37 8.08 17.23
N ALA A 32 -3.66 7.71 17.22
CA ALA A 32 -4.72 8.57 17.74
C ALA A 32 -4.53 8.83 19.24
N TYR A 33 -4.22 7.78 20.02
CA TYR A 33 -3.85 7.91 21.42
C TYR A 33 -2.66 8.88 21.58
N GLY A 34 -1.62 8.72 20.78
CA GLY A 34 -0.45 9.59 20.76
C GLY A 34 -0.79 11.08 20.63
N VAL A 35 -1.57 11.42 19.59
CA VAL A 35 -2.02 12.79 19.29
C VAL A 35 -2.89 13.41 20.39
N THR A 36 -3.63 12.63 21.19
CA THR A 36 -4.47 13.19 22.28
C THR A 36 -3.65 13.89 23.38
N PHE A 37 -2.38 13.49 23.56
CA PHE A 37 -1.48 14.07 24.55
C PHE A 37 -0.54 15.10 23.92
N ILE A 38 0.26 14.65 22.96
CA ILE A 38 1.24 15.46 22.25
C ILE A 38 1.19 15.07 20.78
N ALA A 39 0.86 16.02 19.92
CA ALA A 39 0.87 15.81 18.48
C ALA A 39 2.29 15.98 17.97
N PHE A 40 2.98 14.86 17.73
CA PHE A 40 4.21 14.86 16.95
C PHE A 40 3.93 14.77 15.45
N ASP A 41 4.87 15.23 14.64
CA ASP A 41 4.75 15.17 13.19
C ASP A 41 4.75 13.71 12.71
N GLY A 42 5.54 12.84 13.35
CA GLY A 42 5.54 11.40 13.09
C GLY A 42 4.19 10.72 13.38
N ASP A 43 3.53 11.10 14.48
CA ASP A 43 2.22 10.56 14.85
C ASP A 43 1.12 10.98 13.86
N SER A 44 1.16 12.24 13.43
CA SER A 44 0.23 12.77 12.43
C SER A 44 0.41 12.07 11.07
N LEU A 45 1.66 11.80 10.67
CA LEU A 45 1.94 11.06 9.45
C LEU A 45 1.55 9.57 9.56
N MET A 46 1.67 8.97 10.75
CA MET A 46 1.19 7.61 11.03
C MET A 46 -0.35 7.52 10.93
N LEU A 47 -1.10 8.53 11.40
CA LEU A 47 -2.55 8.60 11.19
C LEU A 47 -2.90 8.64 9.70
N PHE A 48 -2.22 9.47 8.91
CA PHE A 48 -2.44 9.51 7.47
C PHE A 48 -2.13 8.16 6.81
N THR A 49 -0.99 7.56 7.16
CA THR A 49 -0.51 6.31 6.55
C THR A 49 -1.41 5.13 6.87
N THR A 50 -1.92 5.05 8.10
CA THR A 50 -2.86 4.01 8.52
C THR A 50 -4.21 4.17 7.81
N LEU A 51 -4.74 5.39 7.69
CA LEU A 51 -5.96 5.65 6.91
C LEU A 51 -5.78 5.28 5.44
N ALA A 52 -4.67 5.66 4.82
CA ALA A 52 -4.37 5.29 3.45
C ALA A 52 -4.27 3.76 3.29
N THR A 53 -3.65 3.07 4.25
CA THR A 53 -3.55 1.60 4.26
C THR A 53 -4.92 0.93 4.35
N ILE A 54 -5.83 1.46 5.17
CA ILE A 54 -7.21 0.96 5.25
C ILE A 54 -7.91 1.11 3.90
N ILE A 55 -7.78 2.27 3.24
CA ILE A 55 -8.36 2.50 1.91
C ILE A 55 -7.78 1.52 0.88
N ILE A 56 -6.46 1.32 0.88
CA ILE A 56 -5.77 0.38 -0.01
C ILE A 56 -6.28 -1.06 0.20
N ALA A 57 -6.37 -1.51 1.45
CA ALA A 57 -6.84 -2.86 1.79
C ALA A 57 -8.31 -3.06 1.41
N VAL A 58 -9.17 -2.07 1.68
CA VAL A 58 -10.58 -2.12 1.29
C VAL A 58 -10.74 -2.15 -0.23
N TYR A 59 -9.99 -1.32 -0.96
CA TYR A 59 -9.97 -1.37 -2.43
C TYR A 59 -9.59 -2.76 -2.93
N TYR A 60 -8.52 -3.36 -2.38
CA TYR A 60 -8.09 -4.71 -2.76
C TYR A 60 -9.18 -5.76 -2.51
N ILE A 61 -9.81 -5.76 -1.33
CA ILE A 61 -10.85 -6.73 -0.95
C ILE A 61 -12.07 -6.60 -1.86
N ILE A 62 -12.55 -5.38 -2.12
CA ILE A 62 -13.71 -5.13 -2.96
C ILE A 62 -13.42 -5.52 -4.42
N ALA A 63 -12.26 -5.13 -4.93
CA ALA A 63 -11.85 -5.42 -6.31
C ALA A 63 -11.67 -6.93 -6.56
N THR A 64 -11.37 -7.72 -5.53
CA THR A 64 -11.17 -9.17 -5.65
C THR A 64 -12.43 -9.99 -5.36
N THR A 65 -13.35 -9.51 -4.53
CA THR A 65 -14.53 -10.31 -4.10
C THR A 65 -15.85 -9.86 -4.69
N ALA A 66 -16.14 -8.55 -4.72
CA ALA A 66 -17.48 -8.02 -5.01
C ALA A 66 -17.57 -7.35 -6.39
N LEU A 67 -16.57 -6.54 -6.76
CA LEU A 67 -16.52 -5.84 -8.04
C LEU A 67 -15.24 -6.20 -8.80
N THR A 68 -15.22 -7.40 -9.37
CA THR A 68 -14.12 -7.87 -10.23
C THR A 68 -13.92 -7.01 -11.50
N SER A 69 -14.93 -6.23 -11.88
CA SER A 69 -14.83 -5.22 -12.94
C SER A 69 -13.89 -4.04 -12.57
N ALA A 70 -13.80 -3.69 -11.28
CA ALA A 70 -12.93 -2.62 -10.79
C ALA A 70 -11.47 -3.08 -10.56
N TYR A 71 -11.18 -4.36 -10.84
CA TYR A 71 -9.86 -4.95 -10.64
C TYR A 71 -8.85 -4.40 -11.65
N ASN A 72 -7.88 -3.64 -11.15
CA ASN A 72 -6.76 -3.13 -11.94
C ASN A 72 -5.43 -3.47 -11.25
N TYR A 73 -4.67 -4.38 -11.84
CA TYR A 73 -3.39 -4.81 -11.26
C TYR A 73 -2.32 -3.69 -11.24
N TRP A 74 -2.40 -2.69 -12.13
CA TRP A 74 -1.50 -1.54 -12.09
C TRP A 74 -1.82 -0.63 -10.91
N ALA A 75 -3.10 -0.47 -10.59
CA ALA A 75 -3.52 0.28 -9.42
C ALA A 75 -3.05 -0.42 -8.15
N ILE A 76 -3.24 -1.74 -8.04
CA ILE A 76 -2.77 -2.52 -6.88
C ILE A 76 -1.25 -2.39 -6.71
N LEU A 77 -0.48 -2.53 -7.79
CA LEU A 77 0.98 -2.41 -7.73
C LEU A 77 1.41 -1.00 -7.31
N GLY A 78 0.77 0.05 -7.87
CA GLY A 78 1.02 1.43 -7.49
C GLY A 78 0.68 1.72 -6.02
N LEU A 79 -0.44 1.18 -5.52
CA LEU A 79 -0.87 1.32 -4.13
C LEU A 79 0.07 0.59 -3.17
N ASP A 80 0.64 -0.55 -3.56
CA ASP A 80 1.65 -1.24 -2.75
C ASP A 80 2.96 -0.42 -2.67
N ILE A 81 3.45 0.14 -3.78
CA ILE A 81 4.64 1.02 -3.77
C ILE A 81 4.38 2.26 -2.90
N PHE A 82 3.21 2.87 -3.06
CA PHE A 82 2.78 3.98 -2.22
C PHE A 82 2.83 3.59 -0.73
N GLY A 83 2.26 2.43 -0.38
CA GLY A 83 2.28 1.90 0.99
C GLY A 83 3.70 1.75 1.54
N ILE A 84 4.62 1.18 0.76
CA ILE A 84 6.03 1.01 1.16
C ILE A 84 6.68 2.37 1.51
N ILE A 85 6.52 3.37 0.65
CA ILE A 85 7.14 4.69 0.83
C ILE A 85 6.59 5.35 2.09
N PHE A 86 5.26 5.39 2.24
CA PHE A 86 4.63 6.04 3.38
C PHE A 86 4.93 5.32 4.69
N TRP A 87 4.88 3.99 4.72
CA TRP A 87 5.25 3.26 5.94
C TRP A 87 6.70 3.50 6.33
N LEU A 88 7.64 3.46 5.37
CA LEU A 88 9.07 3.71 5.64
C LEU A 88 9.31 5.06 6.31
N ILE A 89 8.72 6.12 5.76
CA ILE A 89 8.88 7.48 6.28
C ILE A 89 8.21 7.59 7.66
N SER A 90 6.97 7.11 7.79
CA SER A 90 6.18 7.23 9.02
C SER A 90 6.80 6.51 10.21
N PHE A 91 7.19 5.25 10.05
CA PHE A 91 7.78 4.51 11.18
C PHE A 91 9.16 5.05 11.54
N ALA A 92 9.96 5.49 10.55
CA ALA A 92 11.29 6.03 10.80
C ALA A 92 11.24 7.38 11.53
N LEU A 93 10.34 8.27 11.11
CA LEU A 93 10.12 9.55 11.78
C LEU A 93 9.63 9.35 13.22
N LEU A 94 8.60 8.50 13.42
CA LEU A 94 8.09 8.24 14.76
C LEU A 94 9.16 7.58 15.65
N ALA A 95 9.96 6.65 15.11
CA ALA A 95 11.05 6.01 15.86
C ALA A 95 12.11 7.02 16.33
N TRP A 96 12.47 7.99 15.49
CA TRP A 96 13.39 9.06 15.86
C TRP A 96 12.82 9.94 16.97
N GLU A 97 11.57 10.40 16.84
CA GLU A 97 10.92 11.26 17.84
C GLU A 97 10.79 10.55 19.19
N VAL A 98 10.39 9.28 19.19
CA VAL A 98 10.29 8.44 20.40
C VAL A 98 11.66 8.20 21.03
N ALA A 99 12.71 8.06 20.22
CA ALA A 99 14.08 7.97 20.73
C ALA A 99 14.47 9.28 21.42
N VAL A 100 14.39 10.43 20.73
CA VAL A 100 14.75 11.74 21.29
C VAL A 100 13.96 12.03 22.57
N PHE A 101 12.65 11.74 22.57
CA PHE A 101 11.80 11.88 23.75
C PHE A 101 12.30 10.99 24.91
N GLY A 102 12.69 9.75 24.63
CA GLY A 102 13.25 8.84 25.62
C GLY A 102 14.56 9.32 26.26
N TRP A 103 15.45 9.94 25.47
CA TRP A 103 16.72 10.50 25.98
C TRP A 103 16.47 11.73 26.85
N GLY A 104 15.54 12.60 26.44
CA GLY A 104 15.12 13.75 27.25
C GLY A 104 14.59 13.35 28.64
N LEU A 105 13.87 12.22 28.74
CA LEU A 105 13.43 11.67 30.03
C LEU A 105 14.58 11.10 30.88
N TYR A 106 15.53 10.39 30.26
CA TYR A 106 16.69 9.85 30.98
C TYR A 106 17.59 10.97 31.53
N ASP A 107 17.77 12.06 30.79
CA ASP A 107 18.59 13.20 31.19
C ASP A 107 17.88 14.10 32.24
N TYR A 108 16.54 14.20 32.17
CA TYR A 108 15.75 14.99 33.14
C TYR A 108 15.29 14.23 34.38
N GLY A 109 15.33 12.90 34.43
CA GLY A 109 14.53 12.17 35.42
C GLY A 109 14.95 10.74 35.76
N TYR A 110 16.19 10.53 36.21
CA TYR A 110 16.47 9.45 37.17
C TYR A 110 17.41 9.91 38.30
N SER A 111 16.99 10.97 39.00
CA SER A 111 17.39 11.16 40.38
C SER A 111 16.17 11.69 41.13
N GLY A 112 15.40 10.77 41.71
CA GLY A 112 14.49 11.04 42.84
C GLY A 112 15.27 11.43 44.11
N GLY A 113 16.34 12.20 43.93
CA GLY A 113 17.23 12.76 44.91
C GLY A 113 17.67 14.09 44.32
N SER A 114 17.27 15.16 44.99
CA SER A 114 17.79 16.50 44.75
C SER A 114 19.32 16.51 44.92
N THR A 115 20.07 16.29 43.85
CA THR A 115 21.53 16.49 43.89
C THR A 115 21.80 17.97 43.64
N CYS A 116 21.81 18.73 44.73
CA CYS A 116 22.45 20.04 44.77
C CYS A 116 23.97 19.83 44.68
N TYR A 117 24.55 19.95 43.49
CA TYR A 117 25.98 20.13 43.36
C TYR A 117 26.29 21.63 43.48
N ASP A 118 26.78 22.01 44.66
CA ASP A 118 27.81 23.01 44.97
C ASP A 118 28.09 24.18 43.99
N TYR A 119 27.05 24.80 43.43
CA TYR A 119 27.12 26.10 42.73
C TYR A 119 25.86 26.91 43.04
N PRO A 120 25.94 28.25 43.22
CA PRO A 120 24.89 29.07 43.82
C PRO A 120 23.71 29.37 42.87
N TYR A 121 23.56 28.62 41.79
CA TYR A 121 22.44 28.74 40.86
C TYR A 121 21.68 27.42 40.86
N CYS A 122 20.75 27.28 41.80
CA CYS A 122 19.73 26.25 41.74
C CYS A 122 18.84 26.53 40.51
N THR A 123 19.21 26.00 39.34
CA THR A 123 18.27 25.91 38.24
C THR A 123 17.18 24.95 38.70
N LYS A 124 16.01 25.47 39.08
CA LYS A 124 14.82 24.64 39.27
C LYS A 124 14.69 23.78 38.02
N LYS A 125 14.89 22.46 38.15
CA LYS A 125 14.63 21.52 37.06
C LYS A 125 13.20 21.81 36.64
N ARG A 126 12.99 22.26 35.40
CA ARG A 126 11.63 22.46 34.89
C ARG A 126 10.96 21.10 35.01
N ASP A 127 9.94 21.01 35.85
CA ASP A 127 9.06 19.84 35.83
C ASP A 127 8.70 19.61 34.38
N VAL A 128 8.96 18.42 33.85
CA VAL A 128 8.56 18.05 32.47
C VAL A 128 7.03 18.20 32.32
N SER A 129 6.32 18.13 33.47
CA SER A 129 4.92 18.49 33.66
C SER A 129 4.54 19.96 33.37
N SER A 130 5.52 20.86 33.19
CA SER A 130 5.30 22.26 32.80
C SER A 130 5.38 22.48 31.28
N VAL A 131 6.07 21.58 30.55
CA VAL A 131 6.11 21.56 29.08
C VAL A 131 4.94 20.71 28.55
N ILE A 132 4.63 19.63 29.24
CA ILE A 132 3.45 18.78 29.02
C ILE A 132 2.32 19.38 29.85
N GLY A 133 1.63 20.38 29.29
CA GLY A 133 0.53 21.08 29.99
C GLY A 133 -0.43 20.09 30.66
N LYS A 134 -1.03 20.50 31.79
CA LYS A 134 -1.93 19.74 32.71
C LYS A 134 -3.08 18.96 32.02
N ARG A 135 -2.78 18.04 31.11
CA ARG A 135 -3.69 17.03 30.57
C ARG A 135 -3.58 15.84 31.51
N ALA A 136 -4.71 15.42 32.04
CA ALA A 136 -4.82 14.53 33.19
C ALA A 136 -3.90 13.30 33.09
N THR A 137 -3.16 13.02 34.16
CA THR A 137 -2.66 11.67 34.50
C THR A 137 -1.97 10.89 33.37
N MET A 138 -1.11 11.55 32.59
CA MET A 138 -0.33 10.88 31.55
C MET A 138 0.87 10.15 32.19
N ASP A 139 0.83 8.82 32.22
CA ASP A 139 2.04 8.04 32.50
C ASP A 139 2.97 8.07 31.28
N VAL A 140 4.10 8.75 31.43
CA VAL A 140 5.06 9.01 30.35
C VAL A 140 5.69 7.71 29.82
N TYR A 141 5.84 6.70 30.69
CA TYR A 141 6.32 5.38 30.28
C TYR A 141 5.31 4.67 29.38
N THR A 142 4.05 4.64 29.78
CA THR A 142 2.95 4.07 28.97
C THR A 142 2.85 4.77 27.61
N TYR A 143 2.91 6.09 27.58
CA TYR A 143 2.88 6.86 26.33
C TYR A 143 4.05 6.53 25.41
N ARG A 144 5.28 6.57 25.93
CA ARG A 144 6.48 6.25 25.14
C ARG A 144 6.43 4.81 24.61
N ASN A 145 6.01 3.86 25.43
CA ASN A 145 5.88 2.47 25.03
C ASN A 145 4.80 2.27 23.96
N ALA A 146 3.70 3.02 24.03
CA ALA A 146 2.65 3.00 23.01
C ALA A 146 3.15 3.52 21.66
N LEU A 147 3.89 4.65 21.65
CA LEU A 147 4.48 5.17 20.41
C LEU A 147 5.60 4.27 19.87
N ALA A 148 6.43 3.70 20.74
CA ALA A 148 7.44 2.71 20.34
C ALA A 148 6.78 1.46 19.72
N ALA A 149 5.68 0.99 20.29
CA ALA A 149 4.89 -0.10 19.73
C ALA A 149 4.29 0.29 18.37
N ALA A 150 3.77 1.50 18.22
CA ALA A 150 3.25 2.00 16.95
C ALA A 150 4.36 2.04 15.87
N ALA A 151 5.55 2.54 16.20
CA ALA A 151 6.68 2.54 15.28
C ALA A 151 7.13 1.12 14.90
N GLY A 152 7.19 0.19 15.87
CA GLY A 152 7.52 -1.21 15.62
C GLY A 152 6.50 -1.91 14.72
N LEU A 153 5.21 -1.71 14.97
CA LEU A 153 4.14 -2.23 14.12
C LEU A 153 4.14 -1.58 12.73
N GLY A 154 4.53 -0.31 12.62
CA GLY A 154 4.72 0.35 11.33
C GLY A 154 5.87 -0.22 10.52
N GLY A 155 6.96 -0.63 11.17
CA GLY A 155 8.03 -1.40 10.54
C GLY A 155 7.55 -2.78 10.06
N LEU A 156 6.66 -3.44 10.81
CA LEU A 156 6.04 -4.69 10.37
C LEU A 156 5.16 -4.49 9.13
N GLU A 157 4.34 -3.44 9.09
CA GLU A 157 3.54 -3.08 7.91
C GLU A 157 4.39 -2.82 6.68
N PHE A 158 5.48 -2.08 6.84
CA PHE A 158 6.46 -1.85 5.78
C PHE A 158 6.95 -3.17 5.16
N ILE A 159 7.30 -4.15 6.00
CA ILE A 159 7.74 -5.48 5.54
C ILE A 159 6.60 -6.21 4.82
N LEU A 160 5.37 -6.18 5.36
CA LEU A 160 4.22 -6.82 4.74
C LEU A 160 3.91 -6.22 3.34
N PHE A 161 4.05 -4.91 3.19
CA PHE A 161 3.92 -4.24 1.90
C PHE A 161 5.01 -4.65 0.90
N ILE A 162 6.26 -4.82 1.35
CA ILE A 162 7.33 -5.37 0.49
C ILE A 162 6.99 -6.79 0.05
N VAL A 163 6.61 -7.66 0.99
CA VAL A 163 6.29 -9.08 0.68
C VAL A 163 5.14 -9.16 -0.31
N THR A 164 4.06 -8.40 -0.10
CA THR A 164 2.91 -8.38 -1.00
C THR A 164 3.28 -7.81 -2.37
N LEU A 165 4.09 -6.74 -2.46
CA LEU A 165 4.59 -6.20 -3.73
C LEU A 165 5.42 -7.23 -4.49
N VAL A 166 6.34 -7.93 -3.82
CA VAL A 166 7.19 -8.96 -4.45
C VAL A 166 6.34 -10.08 -5.03
N ILE A 167 5.37 -10.61 -4.27
CA ILE A 167 4.50 -11.67 -4.79
C ILE A 167 3.67 -11.15 -5.98
N THR A 168 3.07 -9.97 -5.85
CA THR A 168 2.20 -9.39 -6.89
C THR A 168 2.99 -9.10 -8.16
N SER A 169 4.22 -8.59 -8.07
CA SER A 169 5.10 -8.32 -9.21
C SER A 169 5.54 -9.60 -9.94
N ILE A 170 5.88 -10.68 -9.21
CA ILE A 170 6.24 -11.97 -9.81
C ILE A 170 5.05 -12.53 -10.60
N TYR A 171 3.86 -12.54 -10.00
CA TYR A 171 2.66 -13.05 -10.65
C TYR A 171 2.24 -12.19 -11.85
N LEU A 172 2.36 -10.86 -11.74
CA LEU A 172 2.12 -9.96 -12.85
C LEU A 172 3.08 -10.21 -14.02
N HIS A 173 4.37 -10.37 -13.73
CA HIS A 173 5.37 -10.64 -14.76
C HIS A 173 5.10 -11.98 -15.46
N ARG A 174 4.69 -13.02 -14.71
CA ARG A 174 4.26 -14.31 -15.29
C ARG A 174 2.99 -14.17 -16.13
N HIS A 175 2.01 -13.42 -15.66
CA HIS A 175 0.75 -13.16 -16.38
C HIS A 175 1.00 -12.44 -17.71
N ARG A 176 1.92 -11.48 -17.73
CA ARG A 176 2.33 -10.78 -18.95
C ARG A 176 3.09 -11.68 -19.93
N LYS A 177 3.97 -12.55 -19.42
CA LYS A 177 4.66 -13.56 -20.26
C LYS A 177 3.69 -14.55 -20.90
N ALA A 178 2.54 -14.80 -20.27
CA ALA A 178 1.47 -15.64 -20.80
C ALA A 178 0.52 -14.89 -21.77
N GLY A 179 0.80 -13.62 -22.10
CA GLY A 179 -0.01 -12.82 -23.03
C GLY A 179 -1.26 -12.17 -22.44
N GLY A 180 -1.40 -12.14 -21.10
CA GLY A 180 -2.58 -11.54 -20.44
C GLY A 180 -2.53 -10.00 -20.40
N HIS A 181 -3.64 -9.34 -20.71
CA HIS A 181 -3.80 -7.88 -20.70
C HIS A 181 -4.85 -7.40 -19.65
N CYS A 182 -4.64 -6.24 -19.02
CA CYS A 182 -5.56 -5.58 -18.08
C CYS A 182 -6.77 -4.89 -18.73
N MET A 183 -7.43 -5.49 -19.71
CA MET A 183 -8.62 -4.85 -20.31
C MET A 183 -9.90 -5.59 -19.93
N PRO A 184 -10.62 -5.14 -18.88
CA PRO A 184 -12.00 -5.57 -18.70
C PRO A 184 -12.82 -5.02 -19.87
N GLY A 185 -13.24 -5.89 -20.77
CA GLY A 185 -14.13 -5.52 -21.87
C GLY A 185 -13.47 -5.10 -23.18
N ALA A 186 -12.21 -5.48 -23.45
CA ALA A 186 -11.78 -5.50 -24.85
C ALA A 186 -12.73 -6.43 -25.62
N LEU A 187 -13.58 -5.85 -26.48
CA LEU A 187 -14.21 -6.58 -27.57
C LEU A 187 -13.13 -7.45 -28.20
N HIS A 188 -13.45 -8.72 -28.48
CA HIS A 188 -12.57 -9.62 -29.21
C HIS A 188 -12.12 -8.95 -30.52
N THR A 189 -11.05 -8.18 -30.48
CA THR A 189 -10.18 -7.99 -31.61
C THR A 189 -9.40 -9.29 -31.66
N ALA A 190 -9.62 -10.02 -32.77
CA ALA A 190 -8.94 -11.25 -33.09
C ALA A 190 -7.43 -11.15 -32.74
N PRO A 191 -6.81 -12.23 -32.26
CA PRO A 191 -5.42 -12.19 -31.83
C PRO A 191 -4.56 -11.63 -32.97
N VAL A 192 -3.98 -10.46 -32.76
CA VAL A 192 -2.88 -9.99 -33.60
C VAL A 192 -1.73 -10.90 -33.24
N THR A 193 -1.53 -11.93 -34.07
CA THR A 193 -0.32 -12.75 -34.07
C THR A 193 0.87 -11.82 -34.03
N GLN A 194 1.60 -11.82 -32.91
CA GLN A 194 2.93 -11.21 -32.90
C GLN A 194 3.77 -12.02 -33.89
N GLU A 195 4.03 -11.42 -35.04
CA GLU A 195 4.90 -11.96 -36.08
C GLU A 195 6.31 -12.09 -35.49
N GLN A 196 6.62 -13.32 -35.08
CA GLN A 196 7.93 -13.71 -34.59
C GLN A 196 8.87 -13.71 -35.80
N LYS A 197 9.70 -12.67 -35.87
CA LYS A 197 10.64 -12.46 -36.97
C LYS A 197 11.70 -13.57 -37.01
N GLY A 198 11.64 -14.41 -38.04
CA GLY A 198 12.74 -15.24 -38.56
C GLY A 198 12.72 -16.71 -38.16
N VAL A 199 12.37 -17.61 -39.09
CA VAL A 199 13.28 -18.39 -39.97
C VAL A 199 12.41 -19.28 -40.88
N GLU A 200 12.67 -19.23 -42.19
CA GLU A 200 12.04 -20.02 -43.26
C GLU A 200 12.12 -21.55 -43.05
N LEU A 201 11.07 -22.29 -43.44
CA LEU A 201 11.16 -23.41 -44.41
C LEU A 201 9.76 -24.01 -44.71
N GLN A 202 9.32 -23.78 -45.95
CA GLN A 202 8.70 -24.74 -46.90
C GLN A 202 7.46 -25.59 -46.48
N GLY A 203 6.35 -25.44 -47.23
CA GLY A 203 5.53 -26.60 -47.62
C GLY A 203 4.01 -26.45 -47.60
N GLN A 204 3.43 -26.42 -48.81
CA GLN A 204 2.08 -26.85 -49.22
C GLN A 204 0.86 -25.91 -49.10
N GLN A 205 0.41 -25.57 -50.31
CA GLN A 205 -0.88 -25.04 -50.73
C GLN A 205 -2.06 -25.90 -50.27
N GLN A 206 -3.20 -25.26 -49.98
CA GLN A 206 -4.51 -25.71 -50.45
C GLN A 206 -5.39 -24.49 -50.75
N GLN A 207 -5.77 -24.36 -52.04
CA GLN A 207 -6.72 -23.40 -52.57
C GLN A 207 -8.14 -23.78 -52.15
N GLN A 208 -8.98 -22.80 -51.79
CA GLN A 208 -10.43 -22.99 -51.94
C GLN A 208 -11.13 -21.71 -52.42
N TYR A 209 -11.84 -21.92 -53.51
CA TYR A 209 -12.52 -21.04 -54.47
C TYR A 209 -13.70 -20.25 -53.89
N TYR A 210 -13.87 -18.98 -54.30
CA TYR A 210 -14.99 -18.11 -53.92
C TYR A 210 -15.78 -17.77 -55.20
N PRO A 211 -17.09 -18.10 -55.33
CA PRO A 211 -17.89 -17.59 -56.44
C PRO A 211 -18.35 -16.15 -56.17
N ALA A 212 -18.28 -15.30 -57.19
CA ALA A 212 -18.77 -13.91 -57.16
C ALA A 212 -20.32 -13.85 -57.27
N PRO A 213 -20.98 -12.86 -56.62
CA PRO A 213 -22.43 -12.66 -56.75
C PRO A 213 -22.80 -11.88 -58.03
N PRO A 214 -23.95 -12.18 -58.68
CA PRO A 214 -24.36 -11.55 -59.94
C PRO A 214 -24.89 -10.12 -59.76
N GLN A 215 -24.48 -9.24 -60.69
CA GLN A 215 -25.03 -7.90 -60.92
C GLN A 215 -26.40 -8.01 -61.61
N HIS A 216 -27.41 -7.32 -61.10
CA HIS A 216 -28.66 -7.07 -61.82
C HIS A 216 -28.68 -5.61 -62.30
N ASP A 217 -28.65 -5.45 -63.62
CA ASP A 217 -28.99 -4.23 -64.35
C ASP A 217 -30.46 -3.85 -64.11
N GLN A 218 -30.72 -2.55 -63.87
CA GLN A 218 -32.02 -1.96 -64.14
C GLN A 218 -31.87 -0.75 -65.05
N GLN A 219 -32.36 -0.96 -66.27
CA GLN A 219 -32.44 -0.05 -67.40
C GLN A 219 -33.27 1.20 -67.12
N VAL A 220 -32.76 2.31 -67.66
CA VAL A 220 -33.44 3.58 -67.91
C VAL A 220 -34.35 3.42 -69.13
N THR A 221 -35.62 3.82 -69.03
CA THR A 221 -36.52 4.04 -70.17
C THR A 221 -37.09 5.45 -70.11
N SER A 222 -36.75 6.24 -71.11
CA SER A 222 -37.34 7.52 -71.47
C SER A 222 -38.60 7.31 -72.31
N VAL A 223 -39.70 8.01 -71.96
CA VAL A 223 -40.48 8.90 -72.85
C VAL A 223 -41.13 9.97 -71.97
#